data_AF-A0AB37Z1U8-F1
#
_entry.id   AF-A0AB37Z1U8-F1
#
_cell.length_a   1.000
_cell.length_b   1.000
_cell.length_c   1.000
_cell.angle_alpha   90.00
_cell.angle_beta   90.00
_cell.angle_gamma   90.00
#
_symmetry.space_group_name_H-M   'P 1'
#
loop_
_entity.id
_entity.type
_entity.pdbx_description
1 polymer ?
#
loop_
_entity_poly.entity_id
_entity_poly.type
_entity_poly.pdbx_seq_one_letter_code
_entity_poly.pdbx_strand_id
1 'polypeptide(L)'
;MNLTSIVKQDVMAELRQGNTDVLKGLPPVLAMQYGLALQHEAGNYIEKSKVNDKELNETMINRLQDSGVKERLIKEIEAEEKAHADKVAIANQITKEVNGE
;
A
#
# COMPACT_ATOMS: atom_id res chain seq x y z
N MET A 1 -24.01 -9.39 19.59
CA MET A 1 -24.52 -8.48 20.64
C MET A 1 -25.25 -7.34 19.95
N ASN A 2 -26.54 -7.13 20.20
CA ASN A 2 -27.31 -6.01 19.62
C ASN A 2 -27.01 -4.73 20.42
N LEU A 3 -26.08 -3.91 19.92
CA LEU A 3 -25.66 -2.63 20.52
C LEU A 3 -26.75 -1.54 20.44
N THR A 4 -27.87 -1.81 19.78
CA THR A 4 -28.96 -0.86 19.52
C THR A 4 -29.86 -0.59 20.72
N SER A 5 -29.78 -1.35 21.82
CA SER A 5 -30.69 -1.17 22.98
C SER A 5 -30.21 -0.13 24.01
N ILE A 6 -28.98 0.37 23.93
CA ILE A 6 -28.38 1.27 24.94
C ILE A 6 -28.22 2.72 24.42
N VAL A 7 -28.55 2.97 23.16
CA VAL A 7 -28.41 4.28 22.52
C VAL A 7 -29.74 5.02 22.64
N LYS A 8 -29.80 6.04 23.50
CA LYS A 8 -30.99 6.90 23.63
C LYS A 8 -31.17 7.72 22.36
N GLN A 9 -32.35 7.63 21.76
CA GLN A 9 -32.67 8.34 20.51
C GLN A 9 -32.58 9.86 20.66
N ASP A 10 -32.88 10.40 21.86
CA ASP A 10 -32.77 11.83 22.16
C ASP A 10 -31.31 12.32 22.08
N VAL A 11 -30.37 11.52 22.58
CA VAL A 11 -28.92 11.81 22.52
C VAL A 11 -28.43 11.74 21.07
N MET A 12 -28.90 10.77 20.29
CA MET A 12 -28.60 10.70 18.86
C MET A 12 -29.16 11.89 18.07
N ALA A 13 -30.35 12.37 18.41
CA ALA A 13 -30.96 13.52 17.75
C ALA A 13 -30.14 14.80 17.95
N GLU A 14 -29.69 15.06 19.18
CA GLU A 14 -28.79 16.17 19.51
C GLU A 14 -27.42 16.02 18.83
N LEU A 15 -26.89 14.80 18.77
CA LEU A 15 -25.63 14.52 18.08
C LEU A 15 -25.69 14.74 16.57
N ARG A 16 -26.81 14.41 15.92
CA ARG A 16 -27.03 14.73 14.50
C ARG A 16 -27.06 16.23 14.24
N GLN A 17 -27.47 17.02 15.23
CA GLN A 17 -27.45 18.49 15.17
C GLN A 17 -26.07 19.08 15.49
N GLY A 18 -25.07 18.23 15.79
CA GLY A 18 -23.70 18.66 16.12
C GLY A 18 -23.50 19.05 17.58
N ASN A 19 -24.49 18.84 18.44
CA ASN A 19 -24.38 19.12 19.86
C ASN A 19 -23.60 18.01 20.56
N THR A 20 -22.33 18.24 20.85
CA THR A 20 -21.45 17.29 21.55
C THR A 20 -21.53 17.42 23.08
N ASP A 21 -22.26 18.40 23.60
CA ASP A 21 -22.39 18.61 25.04
C ASP A 21 -23.16 17.48 25.72
N VAL A 22 -24.04 16.80 24.99
CA VAL A 22 -24.76 15.61 25.46
C VAL A 22 -23.85 14.41 25.74
N LEU A 23 -22.61 14.44 25.25
CA LEU A 23 -21.59 13.42 25.55
C LEU A 23 -20.75 13.79 26.79
N LYS A 24 -20.79 15.05 27.24
CA LYS A 24 -20.04 15.49 28.41
C LYS A 24 -20.62 14.85 29.67
N GLY A 25 -19.78 14.15 30.41
CA GLY A 25 -20.18 13.41 31.62
C GLY A 25 -20.64 11.97 31.37
N LEU A 26 -20.70 11.51 30.12
CA LEU A 26 -20.90 10.09 29.84
C LEU A 26 -19.59 9.31 30.01
N PRO A 27 -19.66 8.05 30.49
CA PRO A 27 -18.55 7.12 30.43
C PRO A 27 -17.96 7.02 29.01
N PRO A 28 -16.62 6.96 28.85
CA PRO A 28 -15.97 6.93 27.53
C PRO A 28 -16.49 5.81 26.61
N VAL A 29 -16.83 4.67 27.19
CA VAL A 29 -17.40 3.52 26.46
C VAL A 29 -18.74 3.86 25.82
N LEU A 30 -19.60 4.63 26.50
CA LEU A 30 -20.90 5.04 25.97
C LEU A 30 -20.74 6.10 24.88
N ALA A 31 -19.85 7.09 25.07
CA ALA A 31 -19.57 8.09 24.04
C ALA A 31 -19.07 7.45 22.73
N MET A 32 -18.22 6.43 22.83
CA MET A 32 -17.75 5.66 21.68
C MET A 32 -18.88 4.88 20.99
N GLN A 33 -19.82 4.29 21.76
CA GLN A 33 -20.99 3.60 21.19
C GLN A 33 -21.89 4.56 20.40
N TYR A 34 -22.14 5.78 20.90
CA TYR A 34 -22.86 6.81 20.17
C TYR A 34 -22.11 7.25 18.89
N GLY A 35 -20.79 7.43 18.96
CA GLY A 35 -19.96 7.76 17.80
C GLY A 35 -20.01 6.68 16.70
N LEU A 36 -19.92 5.40 17.08
CA LEU A 36 -20.04 4.26 16.16
C LEU A 36 -21.46 4.15 15.57
N ALA A 37 -22.50 4.42 16.37
CA ALA A 37 -23.88 4.43 15.90
C ALA A 37 -24.12 5.53 14.85
N LEU A 38 -23.56 6.72 15.05
CA LEU A 38 -23.61 7.80 14.06
C LEU A 38 -22.88 7.44 12.77
N GLN A 39 -21.70 6.81 12.86
CA GLN A 39 -20.95 6.35 11.69
C GLN A 39 -21.69 5.28 10.90
N HIS A 40 -22.39 4.38 11.60
CA HIS A 40 -23.24 3.36 10.98
C HIS A 40 -24.46 3.97 10.30
N GLU A 41 -25.12 4.99 10.91
CA GLU A 41 -26.25 5.71 10.31
C GLU A 41 -25.84 6.57 9.11
N ALA A 42 -24.66 7.21 9.17
CA ALA A 42 -24.10 7.99 8.07
C ALA A 42 -23.60 7.13 6.88
N GLY A 43 -23.78 5.80 6.95
CA GLY A 43 -23.49 4.88 5.87
C GLY A 43 -22.01 4.86 5.50
N ASN A 44 -21.15 4.33 6.39
CA ASN A 44 -19.71 4.16 6.16
C ASN A 44 -19.12 5.36 5.40
N TYR A 45 -19.15 6.55 6.01
CA TYR A 45 -18.41 7.68 5.48
C TYR A 45 -16.91 7.33 5.53
N ILE A 46 -16.43 6.70 4.45
CA ILE A 46 -15.02 6.55 4.17
C ILE A 46 -14.60 7.95 3.73
N GLU A 47 -13.95 8.67 4.63
CA GLU A 47 -13.26 9.90 4.27
C GLU A 47 -12.39 9.58 3.06
N LYS A 48 -12.75 10.12 1.89
CA LYS A 48 -11.97 9.88 0.67
C LYS A 48 -10.55 10.33 0.98
N SER A 49 -9.60 9.38 0.92
CA SER A 49 -8.19 9.67 1.10
C SER A 49 -7.83 10.88 0.23
N LYS A 50 -7.20 11.90 0.82
CA LYS A 50 -6.68 13.04 0.06
C LYS A 50 -5.60 12.62 -0.94
N VAL A 51 -5.04 11.43 -0.78
CA VAL A 51 -4.03 10.86 -1.66
C VAL A 51 -4.73 10.18 -2.81
N ASN A 52 -4.53 10.70 -4.01
CA ASN A 52 -4.99 10.10 -5.25
C ASN A 52 -4.15 8.85 -5.54
N ASP A 53 -4.76 7.67 -5.45
CA ASP A 53 -4.08 6.38 -5.68
C ASP A 53 -3.36 6.33 -7.04
N LYS A 54 -3.88 7.05 -8.04
CA LYS A 54 -3.27 7.14 -9.36
C LYS A 54 -1.92 7.87 -9.33
N GLU A 55 -1.86 9.01 -8.65
CA GLU A 55 -0.63 9.80 -8.50
C GLU A 55 0.40 9.10 -7.63
N LEU A 56 -0.05 8.39 -6.59
CA LEU A 56 0.83 7.56 -5.76
C LEU A 56 1.49 6.47 -6.61
N ASN A 57 0.71 5.77 -7.43
CA ASN A 57 1.22 4.70 -8.27
C ASN A 57 2.20 5.21 -9.33
N GLU A 58 1.89 6.32 -10.00
CA GLU A 58 2.78 6.99 -10.96
C GLU A 58 4.10 7.43 -10.29
N THR A 59 4.04 7.99 -9.08
CA THR A 59 5.22 8.40 -8.32
C THR A 59 6.09 7.21 -7.90
N MET A 60 5.47 6.09 -7.49
CA MET A 60 6.21 4.87 -7.14
C MET A 60 6.86 4.23 -8.35
N ILE A 61 6.18 4.17 -9.50
CA ILE A 61 6.73 3.68 -10.77
C ILE A 61 7.91 4.55 -11.22
N ASN A 62 7.75 5.87 -11.20
CA ASN A 62 8.82 6.80 -11.56
C ASN A 62 10.02 6.63 -10.62
N ARG A 63 9.81 6.44 -9.31
CA ARG A 63 10.91 6.15 -8.36
C ARG A 63 11.61 4.83 -8.66
N LEU A 64 10.89 3.80 -9.09
CA LEU A 64 11.50 2.52 -9.49
C LEU A 64 12.32 2.68 -10.78
N GLN A 65 11.84 3.50 -11.72
CA GLN A 65 12.54 3.81 -12.97
C GLN A 65 13.77 4.71 -12.77
N ASP A 66 13.71 5.63 -11.81
CA ASP A 66 14.73 6.66 -11.53
C ASP A 66 15.78 6.19 -10.51
N SER A 67 15.48 5.16 -9.71
CA SER A 67 16.48 4.55 -8.84
C SER A 67 17.48 3.76 -9.70
N GLY A 68 18.79 3.94 -9.44
CA GLY A 68 19.93 3.39 -10.20
C GLY A 68 20.01 1.86 -10.35
N VAL A 69 18.89 1.15 -10.19
CA VAL A 69 18.64 -0.24 -10.51
C VAL A 69 18.72 -0.49 -12.02
N LYS A 70 18.24 0.42 -12.86
CA LYS A 70 18.34 0.27 -14.33
C LYS A 70 19.80 0.28 -14.78
N GLU A 71 20.60 1.23 -14.31
CA GLU A 71 22.04 1.29 -14.61
C GLU A 71 22.81 0.10 -14.04
N ARG A 72 22.42 -0.42 -12.87
CA ARG A 72 23.01 -1.65 -12.31
C ARG A 72 22.67 -2.87 -13.17
N LEU A 73 21.39 -3.03 -13.54
CA LEU A 73 20.93 -4.14 -14.38
C LEU A 73 21.62 -4.13 -15.75
N ILE A 74 21.78 -2.96 -16.38
CA ILE A 74 22.50 -2.84 -17.65
C ILE A 74 23.96 -3.29 -17.49
N LYS A 75 24.65 -2.85 -16.44
CA LYS A 75 26.04 -3.26 -16.18
C LYS A 75 26.18 -4.75 -15.86
N GLU A 76 25.22 -5.33 -15.15
CA GLU A 76 25.21 -6.76 -14.85
C GLU A 76 25.01 -7.60 -16.12
N ILE A 77 24.08 -7.20 -16.99
CA ILE A 77 23.84 -7.86 -18.29
C ILE A 77 25.11 -7.80 -19.17
N GLU A 78 25.74 -6.63 -19.30
CA GLU A 78 26.97 -6.48 -20.08
C GLU A 78 28.12 -7.34 -19.52
N ALA A 79 28.24 -7.43 -18.19
CA ALA A 79 29.25 -8.26 -17.54
C ALA A 79 28.99 -9.77 -17.76
N GLU A 80 27.73 -10.19 -17.71
CA GLU A 80 27.33 -11.58 -17.92
C GLU A 80 27.51 -12.00 -19.39
N GLU A 81 27.16 -11.15 -20.36
CA GLU A 81 27.39 -11.40 -21.78
C GLU A 81 28.88 -11.60 -22.10
N LYS A 82 29.75 -10.76 -21.52
CA LYS A 82 31.20 -10.91 -21.69
C LYS A 82 31.71 -12.22 -21.10
N ALA A 83 31.27 -12.56 -19.89
CA ALA A 83 31.65 -13.81 -19.25
C ALA A 83 31.14 -15.05 -20.02
N HIS A 84 29.97 -14.95 -20.66
CA HIS A 84 29.44 -16.00 -21.52
C HIS A 84 30.27 -16.14 -22.80
N ALA A 85 30.64 -15.03 -23.45
CA ALA A 85 31.51 -15.05 -24.63
C ALA A 85 32.88 -15.70 -24.33
N ASP A 86 33.49 -15.38 -23.18
CA ASP A 86 34.75 -15.99 -22.74
C ASP A 86 34.60 -17.50 -22.52
N LYS A 87 33.51 -17.95 -21.88
CA LYS A 87 33.21 -19.38 -21.68
C LYS A 87 32.99 -20.12 -22.99
N VAL A 88 32.30 -19.50 -23.95
CA VAL A 88 32.09 -20.07 -25.29
C VAL A 88 33.41 -20.16 -26.06
N ALA A 89 34.28 -19.16 -25.96
CA ALA A 89 35.60 -19.17 -26.58
C ALA A 89 36.47 -20.31 -26.02
N ILE A 90 36.49 -20.48 -24.69
CA ILE A 90 37.20 -21.57 -24.03
C ILE A 90 36.64 -22.93 -24.44
N ALA A 91 35.32 -23.09 -24.47
CA ALA A 91 34.68 -24.34 -24.88
C ALA A 91 35.02 -24.70 -26.34
N ASN A 92 35.03 -23.71 -27.24
CA ASN A 92 35.42 -23.91 -28.64
C ASN A 92 36.90 -24.30 -28.76
N GLN A 93 37.77 -23.74 -27.93
CA GLN A 93 39.20 -24.05 -27.93
C GLN A 93 39.46 -25.47 -27.43
N ILE A 94 38.81 -25.87 -26.33
CA ILE A 94 38.85 -27.25 -25.81
C ILE A 94 38.32 -28.23 -26.84
N THR A 95 37.22 -27.89 -27.53
CA THR A 95 36.64 -28.77 -28.57
C THR A 95 37.60 -28.98 -29.74
N LYS A 96 38.35 -27.94 -30.13
CA LYS A 96 39.40 -28.07 -31.16
C LYS A 96 40.57 -28.94 -30.69
N GLU A 97 41.06 -28.71 -29.47
CA GLU A 97 42.16 -29.49 -28.88
C GLU A 97 41.80 -30.97 -28.70
N VAL A 98 40.55 -31.27 -28.32
CA VAL A 98 40.05 -32.65 -28.12
C VAL A 98 39.79 -33.35 -29.46
N ASN A 99 39.37 -32.62 -30.50
CA ASN A 99 39.09 -33.19 -31.81
C ASN A 99 40.33 -33.25 -32.74
N GLY A 100 41.46 -32.67 -32.35
CA GLY A 100 42.76 -32.86 -33.00
C GLY A 100 42.91 -32.23 -34.39
N GLU A 101 42.26 -31.08 -34.64
CA GLU A 101 42.60 -30.20 -35.78
C GLU A 101 43.68 -29.18 -35.42
#